data_AF-A0AAJ3ECX4-F1
#
_entry.id   AF-A0AAJ3ECX4-F1
#
_cell.length_a   1.000
_cell.length_b   1.000
_cell.length_c   1.000
_cell.angle_alpha   90.00
_cell.angle_beta   90.00
_cell.angle_gamma   90.00
#
_symmetry.space_group_name_H-M   'P 1'
#
loop_
_entity.id
_entity.type
_entity.pdbx_description
1 polymer ?
#
loop_
_entity_poly.entity_id
_entity_poly.type
_entity_poly.pdbx_seq_one_letter_code
_entity_poly.pdbx_strand_id
1 'polypeptide(L)'
;MNVVEFYKELVQHNWFSSWSDAPQVYWAGEVSHEALHETALSHGPSFAWVMAEYKKRLFSGKPWGTDPLPQLGLPVEPSLNDMIDLRGDFERLVFSQVGVSAKQILDRARYMGALTFNECDIPRLIGSVDALREAWEAGQQEAIALHMALRPAGRMTQLLAAQKASKDRVDAAAAEADEDWQHV
;
A
#
# COMPACT_ATOMS: atom_id res chain seq x y z
N MET A 1 -2.98 -13.48 4.43
CA MET A 1 -1.94 -12.83 3.62
C MET A 1 -1.03 -12.02 4.52
N ASN A 2 0.26 -11.89 4.22
CA ASN A 2 1.19 -10.99 4.93
C ASN A 2 1.43 -9.67 4.17
N VAL A 3 2.07 -8.70 4.82
CA VAL A 3 2.32 -7.36 4.23
C VAL A 3 3.21 -7.42 2.98
N VAL A 4 4.15 -8.36 2.92
CA VAL A 4 5.05 -8.56 1.77
C VAL A 4 4.28 -9.07 0.54
N GLU A 5 3.40 -10.05 0.74
CA GLU A 5 2.50 -10.58 -0.28
C GLU A 5 1.58 -9.48 -0.81
N PHE A 6 0.96 -8.71 0.09
CA PHE A 6 0.11 -7.59 -0.29
C PHE A 6 0.86 -6.54 -1.11
N TYR A 7 2.09 -6.19 -0.72
CA TYR A 7 2.91 -5.28 -1.50
C TYR A 7 3.19 -5.81 -2.91
N LYS A 8 3.43 -7.12 -3.08
CA LYS A 8 3.59 -7.73 -4.41
C LYS A 8 2.31 -7.61 -5.23
N GLU A 9 1.14 -7.80 -4.62
CA GLU A 9 -0.14 -7.57 -5.29
C GLU A 9 -0.30 -6.11 -5.74
N LEU A 10 0.08 -5.13 -4.90
CA LEU A 10 0.07 -3.70 -5.26
C LEU A 10 0.99 -3.40 -6.46
N VAL A 11 2.17 -4.02 -6.51
CA VAL A 11 3.14 -3.86 -7.61
C VAL A 11 2.63 -4.48 -8.91
N GLN A 12 1.96 -5.63 -8.83
CA GLN A 12 1.44 -6.35 -9.99
C GLN A 12 0.10 -5.80 -10.49
N HIS A 13 -0.63 -5.06 -9.65
CA HIS A 13 -1.91 -4.48 -10.01
C HIS A 13 -1.79 -3.45 -11.13
N ASN A 14 -2.69 -3.53 -12.10
CA ASN A 14 -2.75 -2.55 -13.18
C ASN A 14 -3.55 -1.31 -12.75
N TRP A 15 -2.83 -0.31 -12.25
CA TRP A 15 -3.42 0.95 -11.78
C TRP A 15 -3.96 1.87 -12.87
N PHE A 16 -3.68 1.58 -14.15
CA PHE A 16 -4.04 2.43 -15.30
C PHE A 16 -5.25 1.92 -16.09
N SER A 17 -5.97 0.93 -15.54
CA SER A 17 -7.20 0.40 -16.13
C SER A 17 -8.28 1.46 -16.33
N SER A 18 -8.32 2.48 -15.48
CA SER A 18 -9.28 3.59 -15.55
C SER A 18 -9.07 4.50 -16.77
N TRP A 19 -7.97 4.34 -17.51
CA TRP A 19 -7.67 5.05 -18.76
C TRP A 19 -7.94 4.22 -20.01
N SER A 20 -8.48 3.01 -19.86
CA SER A 20 -8.85 2.16 -20.99
C SER A 20 -10.26 2.51 -21.48
N ASP A 21 -10.39 2.77 -22.78
CA ASP A 21 -11.70 2.94 -23.45
C ASP A 21 -12.48 1.61 -23.56
N ALA A 22 -11.80 0.46 -23.44
CA ALA A 22 -12.44 -0.85 -23.44
C ALA A 22 -13.19 -1.08 -22.10
N PRO A 23 -14.53 -1.20 -22.10
CA PRO A 23 -15.32 -1.32 -20.88
C PRO A 23 -14.92 -2.52 -20.00
N GLN A 24 -14.57 -3.66 -20.63
CA GLN A 24 -14.15 -4.84 -19.89
C GLN A 24 -12.85 -4.63 -19.09
N VAL A 25 -11.91 -3.85 -19.64
CA VAL A 25 -10.62 -3.56 -18.98
C VAL A 25 -10.82 -2.56 -17.85
N TYR A 26 -11.63 -1.52 -18.08
CA TYR A 26 -12.03 -0.55 -17.06
C TYR A 26 -12.66 -1.26 -15.85
N TRP A 27 -13.71 -2.06 -16.07
CA TRP A 27 -14.42 -2.74 -14.99
C TRP A 27 -13.57 -3.79 -14.26
N ALA A 28 -12.73 -4.54 -14.98
CA ALA A 28 -11.80 -5.48 -14.35
C ALA A 28 -10.81 -4.75 -13.43
N GLY A 29 -10.37 -3.55 -13.84
CA GLY A 29 -9.58 -2.65 -13.04
C GLY A 29 -10.26 -2.20 -11.76
N GLU A 30 -11.49 -1.68 -11.86
CA GLU A 30 -12.28 -1.22 -10.71
C GLU A 30 -12.52 -2.35 -9.69
N VAL A 31 -12.89 -3.55 -10.17
CA VAL A 31 -13.05 -4.74 -9.30
C VAL A 31 -11.73 -5.08 -8.60
N SER A 32 -10.61 -5.08 -9.33
CA SER A 32 -9.31 -5.38 -8.73
C SER A 32 -8.85 -4.31 -7.74
N HIS A 33 -9.13 -3.02 -8.00
CA HIS A 33 -8.81 -1.92 -7.08
C HIS A 33 -9.61 -2.04 -5.78
N GLU A 34 -10.90 -2.33 -5.89
CA GLU A 34 -11.79 -2.51 -4.75
C GLU A 34 -11.36 -3.73 -3.91
N ALA A 35 -10.88 -4.80 -4.56
CA ALA A 35 -10.39 -5.99 -3.86
C ALA A 35 -9.12 -5.69 -3.04
N LEU A 36 -8.18 -4.91 -3.58
CA LEU A 36 -7.01 -4.44 -2.83
C LEU A 36 -7.41 -3.56 -1.64
N HIS A 37 -8.43 -2.72 -1.80
CA HIS A 37 -8.93 -1.84 -0.77
C HIS A 37 -9.60 -2.61 0.37
N GLU A 38 -10.47 -3.58 0.05
CA GLU A 38 -11.07 -4.50 1.01
C GLU A 38 -10.01 -5.32 1.75
N THR A 39 -8.96 -5.71 1.03
CA THR A 39 -7.88 -6.49 1.61
C THR A 39 -7.05 -5.67 2.61
N ALA A 40 -6.73 -4.41 2.27
CA ALA A 40 -6.07 -3.49 3.20
C ALA A 40 -6.91 -3.22 4.45
N LEU A 41 -8.23 -3.09 4.29
CA LEU A 41 -9.15 -2.86 5.40
C LEU A 41 -9.34 -4.10 6.28
N SER A 42 -9.35 -5.31 5.71
CA SER A 42 -9.56 -6.54 6.47
C SER A 42 -8.32 -6.99 7.26
N HIS A 43 -7.12 -6.72 6.74
CA HIS A 43 -5.86 -7.19 7.34
C HIS A 43 -5.22 -6.19 8.32
N GLY A 44 -5.74 -4.96 8.44
CA GLY A 44 -5.40 -4.05 9.51
C GLY A 44 -4.49 -2.87 9.13
N PRO A 45 -4.01 -2.11 10.14
CA PRO A 45 -3.33 -0.84 9.94
C PRO A 45 -2.07 -0.86 9.09
N SER A 46 -1.21 -1.86 9.23
CA SER A 46 0.03 -1.95 8.45
C SER A 46 -0.25 -2.11 6.94
N PHE A 47 -1.32 -2.82 6.58
CA PHE A 47 -1.74 -2.96 5.18
C PHE A 47 -2.29 -1.65 4.62
N ALA A 48 -3.13 -0.96 5.41
CA ALA A 48 -3.63 0.37 5.05
C ALA A 48 -2.49 1.37 4.84
N TRP A 49 -1.49 1.34 5.71
CA TRP A 49 -0.29 2.17 5.60
C TRP A 49 0.51 1.86 4.32
N VAL A 50 0.79 0.58 4.04
CA VAL A 50 1.51 0.18 2.83
C VAL A 50 0.76 0.59 1.57
N MET A 51 -0.56 0.41 1.52
CA MET A 51 -1.37 0.86 0.38
C MET A 51 -1.28 2.37 0.17
N ALA A 52 -1.38 3.16 1.24
CA ALA A 52 -1.29 4.62 1.16
C ALA A 52 0.11 5.09 0.72
N GLU A 53 1.16 4.52 1.30
CA GLU A 53 2.54 4.83 0.92
C GLU A 53 2.83 4.44 -0.53
N TYR A 54 2.34 3.29 -0.98
CA TYR A 54 2.48 2.88 -2.37
C TYR A 54 1.77 3.88 -3.32
N LYS A 55 0.54 4.29 -3.00
CA LYS A 55 -0.22 5.28 -3.78
C LYS A 55 0.50 6.62 -3.91
N LYS A 56 1.20 7.09 -2.88
CA LYS A 56 2.02 8.33 -2.93
C LYS A 56 3.12 8.27 -3.99
N ARG A 57 3.57 7.08 -4.38
CA ARG A 57 4.70 6.83 -5.29
C ARG A 57 4.28 6.25 -6.64
N LEU A 58 3.01 5.92 -6.79
CA LEU A 58 2.43 5.29 -7.98
C LEU A 58 2.55 6.17 -9.23
N PHE A 59 2.45 7.48 -9.06
CA PHE A 59 2.57 8.44 -10.17
C PHE A 59 4.03 8.86 -10.31
N SER A 60 4.74 8.21 -11.24
CA SER A 60 6.16 8.45 -11.54
C SER A 60 6.42 9.62 -12.49
N GLY A 61 5.38 10.33 -12.94
CA GLY A 61 5.56 11.57 -13.68
C GLY A 61 5.96 12.69 -12.72
N LYS A 62 6.92 13.56 -13.09
CA LYS A 62 7.17 14.81 -12.34
C LYS A 62 5.83 15.56 -12.22
N PRO A 63 5.20 15.63 -11.03
CA PRO A 63 4.09 16.53 -10.84
C PRO A 63 4.65 17.95 -10.99
N TRP A 64 3.81 18.90 -11.39
CA TRP A 64 4.24 20.30 -11.46
C TRP A 64 4.62 20.76 -10.04
N GLY A 65 5.92 20.78 -9.72
CA GLY A 65 6.44 21.20 -8.42
C GLY A 65 6.45 20.16 -7.30
N THR A 66 6.52 18.85 -7.58
CA THR A 66 6.73 17.83 -6.52
C THR A 66 7.98 17.00 -6.79
N ASP A 67 8.83 16.87 -5.79
CA ASP A 67 10.01 16.00 -5.88
C ASP A 67 9.57 14.53 -5.94
N PRO A 68 10.11 13.73 -6.87
CA PRO A 68 9.78 12.31 -6.95
C PRO A 68 10.25 11.61 -5.68
N LEU A 69 9.33 10.96 -4.98
CA LEU A 69 9.67 10.08 -3.85
C LEU A 69 10.31 8.80 -4.40
N PRO A 70 11.37 8.27 -3.75
CA PRO A 70 11.92 6.97 -4.12
C PRO A 70 10.85 5.89 -3.93
N GLN A 71 10.90 4.86 -4.78
CA GLN A 71 10.01 3.70 -4.67
C GLN A 71 10.10 3.11 -3.25
N LEU A 72 8.96 2.72 -2.70
CA LEU A 72 8.93 2.05 -1.41
C LEU A 72 9.67 0.73 -1.56
N GLY A 73 10.71 0.48 -0.75
CA GLY A 73 11.35 -0.83 -0.69
C GLY A 73 10.36 -1.91 -0.24
N LEU A 74 10.76 -3.18 -0.31
CA LEU A 74 9.92 -4.29 0.14
C LEU A 74 9.58 -4.08 1.63
N PRO A 75 8.29 -3.96 2.01
CA PRO A 75 7.89 -3.76 3.40
C PRO A 75 7.99 -5.10 4.14
N VAL A 76 9.14 -5.31 4.76
CA VAL A 76 9.42 -6.49 5.59
C VAL A 76 9.15 -6.12 7.05
N GLU A 77 8.45 -6.99 7.78
CA GLU A 77 8.29 -6.83 9.21
C GLU A 77 9.68 -6.73 9.87
N PRO A 78 9.92 -5.70 10.71
CA PRO A 78 11.23 -5.47 11.28
C PRO A 78 11.62 -6.63 12.20
N SER A 79 12.82 -7.16 11.97
CA SER A 79 13.42 -8.18 12.83
C SER A 79 14.00 -7.56 14.10
N LEU A 80 14.33 -8.41 15.08
CA LEU A 80 15.07 -7.97 16.27
C LEU A 80 16.41 -7.32 15.91
N ASN A 81 17.10 -7.81 14.87
CA ASN A 81 18.36 -7.23 14.41
C ASN A 81 18.14 -5.81 13.87
N ASP A 82 17.05 -5.55 13.16
CA ASP A 82 16.72 -4.20 12.69
C ASP A 82 16.53 -3.22 13.86
N MET A 83 15.93 -3.69 14.95
CA MET A 83 15.77 -2.88 16.17
C MET A 83 17.10 -2.64 16.89
N ILE A 84 17.99 -3.63 16.92
CA ILE A 84 19.34 -3.52 17.46
C ILE A 84 20.16 -2.51 16.64
N ASP A 85 20.11 -2.60 15.32
CA ASP A 85 20.80 -1.68 14.42
C ASP A 85 20.27 -0.25 14.58
N LEU A 86 18.95 -0.08 14.59
CA LEU A 86 18.31 1.22 14.82
C LEU A 86 18.76 1.85 16.15
N ARG A 87 18.81 1.05 17.22
CA ARG A 87 19.27 1.50 18.53
C ARG A 87 20.76 1.86 18.52
N GLY A 88 21.59 1.03 17.91
CA GLY A 88 23.02 1.25 17.77
C GLY A 88 23.35 2.51 16.95
N ASP A 89 22.61 2.76 15.87
CA ASP A 89 22.75 3.97 15.06
C ASP A 89 22.36 5.23 15.84
N PHE A 90 21.30 5.17 16.65
CA PHE A 90 20.91 6.27 17.53
C PHE A 90 21.98 6.56 18.59
N GLU A 91 22.52 5.52 19.24
CA GLU A 91 23.59 5.70 20.23
C GLU A 91 24.84 6.28 19.57
N ARG A 92 25.23 5.78 18.39
CA ARG A 92 26.36 6.34 17.64
C ARG A 92 26.14 7.80 17.29
N LEU A 93 24.93 8.22 16.92
CA LEU A 93 24.62 9.64 16.69
C LEU A 93 24.81 10.48 17.96
N VAL A 94 24.35 9.99 19.11
CA VAL A 94 24.48 10.69 20.41
C VAL A 94 25.95 10.79 20.84
N PHE A 95 26.76 9.77 20.56
CA PHE A 95 28.17 9.69 21.00
C PHE A 95 29.20 10.11 19.94
N SER A 96 28.84 10.17 18.65
CA SER A 96 29.75 10.46 17.53
C SER A 96 29.03 11.10 16.33
N GLN A 97 29.52 12.25 15.84
CA GLN A 97 28.86 13.04 14.78
C GLN A 97 29.03 12.50 13.35
N VAL A 98 29.11 11.18 13.12
CA VAL A 98 29.44 10.66 11.78
C VAL A 98 28.49 9.54 11.32
N GLY A 99 27.88 9.73 10.14
CA GLY A 99 27.37 8.65 9.30
C GLY A 99 25.89 8.76 8.92
N VAL A 100 24.99 8.95 9.90
CA VAL A 100 23.53 8.95 9.69
C VAL A 100 22.92 10.15 10.39
N SER A 101 22.03 10.88 9.71
CA SER A 101 21.35 12.03 10.32
C SER A 101 20.30 11.58 11.33
N ALA A 102 20.07 12.40 12.37
CA ALA A 102 18.99 12.19 13.35
C ALA A 102 17.64 11.93 12.67
N LYS A 103 17.35 12.68 11.61
CA LYS A 103 16.13 12.54 10.82
C LYS A 103 15.99 11.14 10.23
N GLN A 104 17.04 10.60 9.60
CA GLN A 104 16.99 9.27 8.98
C GLN A 104 16.75 8.16 10.01
N ILE A 105 17.33 8.27 11.20
CA ILE A 105 17.14 7.29 12.28
C ILE A 105 15.68 7.34 12.78
N LEU A 106 15.15 8.55 13.00
CA LEU A 106 13.76 8.72 13.44
C LEU A 106 12.75 8.31 12.36
N ASP A 107 13.02 8.62 11.09
CA ASP A 107 12.19 8.17 9.95
C ASP A 107 12.19 6.64 9.85
N ARG A 108 13.33 5.97 10.10
CA ARG A 108 13.42 4.51 10.16
C ARG A 108 12.61 3.95 11.34
N ALA A 109 12.69 4.55 12.52
CA ALA A 109 11.89 4.15 13.69
C ALA A 109 10.39 4.27 13.40
N ARG A 110 9.97 5.38 12.78
CA ARG A 110 8.58 5.61 12.36
C ARG A 110 8.10 4.59 11.34
N TYR A 111 8.93 4.31 10.32
CA TYR A 111 8.65 3.30 9.31
C TYR A 111 8.42 1.91 9.95
N MET A 112 9.32 1.50 10.84
CA MET A 112 9.22 0.22 11.55
C MET A 112 7.96 0.17 12.40
N GLY A 113 7.66 1.25 13.13
CA GLY A 113 6.42 1.37 13.91
C GLY A 113 5.15 1.16 13.08
N ALA A 114 5.09 1.75 11.88
CA ALA A 114 3.95 1.59 10.98
C ALA A 114 3.76 0.15 10.45
N LEU A 115 4.85 -0.60 10.30
CA LEU A 115 4.82 -2.01 9.88
C LEU A 115 4.53 -3.00 11.02
N THR A 116 4.66 -2.56 12.27
CA THR A 116 4.39 -3.40 13.45
C THR A 116 3.07 -3.01 14.09
N PHE A 117 1.99 -3.64 13.63
CA PHE A 117 0.70 -3.57 14.28
C PHE A 117 0.26 -4.96 14.75
N ASN A 118 0.89 -5.41 15.83
CA ASN A 118 0.31 -6.41 16.72
C ASN A 118 0.04 -5.70 18.04
N GLU A 119 -1.18 -5.81 18.55
CA GLU A 119 -1.63 -5.18 19.79
C GLU A 119 -0.59 -5.35 20.90
N CYS A 120 -0.05 -4.22 21.39
CA CYS A 120 0.82 -4.09 22.57
C CYS A 120 2.23 -4.69 22.47
N ASP A 121 3.18 -3.92 21.94
CA ASP A 121 4.05 -3.08 22.78
C ASP A 121 5.21 -2.53 21.93
N ILE A 122 5.60 -1.29 22.20
CA ILE A 122 6.84 -0.75 21.67
C ILE A 122 7.97 -1.63 22.22
N PRO A 123 8.84 -2.19 21.36
CA PRO A 123 9.92 -3.04 21.83
C PRO A 123 10.74 -2.30 22.90
N ARG A 124 11.01 -2.93 24.05
CA ARG A 124 11.71 -2.27 25.18
C ARG A 124 13.03 -1.60 24.76
N LEU A 125 13.73 -2.20 23.81
CA LEU A 125 14.96 -1.67 23.22
C LEU A 125 14.76 -0.28 22.57
N ILE A 126 13.60 -0.06 21.97
CA ILE A 126 13.18 1.21 21.37
C ILE A 126 12.52 2.11 22.43
N GLY A 127 11.57 1.57 23.21
CA GLY A 127 10.78 2.31 24.18
C GLY A 127 11.57 2.92 25.34
N SER A 128 12.79 2.43 25.60
CA SER A 128 13.71 2.98 26.61
C SER A 128 14.39 4.29 26.20
N VAL A 129 14.23 4.74 24.95
CA VAL A 129 14.71 6.05 24.47
C VAL A 129 13.53 6.85 23.97
N ASP A 130 13.29 8.00 24.61
CA ASP A 130 12.09 8.82 24.36
C ASP A 130 11.94 9.20 22.88
N ALA A 131 13.00 9.68 22.23
CA ALA A 131 12.94 10.09 20.83
C ALA A 131 12.59 8.93 19.86
N LEU A 132 13.13 7.74 20.11
CA LEU A 132 12.83 6.56 19.29
C LEU A 132 11.41 6.04 19.59
N ARG A 133 10.99 6.09 20.85
CA ARG A 133 9.63 5.74 21.28
C ARG A 133 8.59 6.62 20.60
N GLU A 134 8.76 7.94 20.67
CA GLU A 134 7.85 8.91 20.04
C GLU A 134 7.78 8.71 18.52
N ALA A 135 8.91 8.50 17.85
CA ALA A 135 8.93 8.24 16.42
C ALA A 135 8.19 6.94 16.05
N TRP A 136 8.40 5.87 16.84
CA TRP A 136 7.71 4.59 16.67
C TRP A 136 6.19 4.73 16.84
N GLU A 137 5.76 5.40 17.92
CA GLU A 137 4.35 5.70 18.20
C GLU A 137 3.71 6.51 17.07
N ALA A 138 4.41 7.51 16.56
CA ALA A 138 3.93 8.31 15.44
C ALA A 138 3.68 7.44 14.19
N GLY A 139 4.52 6.43 13.94
CA GLY A 139 4.33 5.47 12.85
C GLY A 139 3.10 4.60 13.05
N GLN A 140 2.90 4.09 14.26
CA GLN A 140 1.70 3.31 14.60
C GLN A 140 0.42 4.14 14.48
N GLN A 141 0.42 5.37 15.00
CA GLN A 141 -0.71 6.28 14.92
C GLN A 141 -1.05 6.65 13.47
N GLU A 142 -0.04 6.87 12.63
CA GLU A 142 -0.25 7.12 11.19
C GLU A 142 -0.92 5.92 10.51
N ALA A 143 -0.45 4.70 10.79
CA ALA A 143 -1.06 3.49 10.23
C ALA A 143 -2.51 3.32 10.68
N ILE A 144 -2.81 3.54 11.96
CA ILE A 144 -4.18 3.50 12.51
C ILE A 144 -5.05 4.57 11.84
N ALA A 145 -4.56 5.81 11.74
CA ALA A 145 -5.31 6.90 11.14
C ALA A 145 -5.65 6.62 9.67
N LEU A 146 -4.70 6.06 8.91
CA LEU A 146 -4.92 5.65 7.53
C LEU A 146 -5.94 4.52 7.44
N HIS A 147 -5.87 3.54 8.34
CA HIS A 147 -6.84 2.46 8.40
C HIS A 147 -8.26 2.94 8.73
N MET A 148 -8.39 3.86 9.69
CA MET A 148 -9.68 4.49 10.02
C MET A 148 -10.20 5.37 8.88
N ALA A 149 -9.29 5.96 8.09
CA ALA A 149 -9.64 6.76 6.92
C ALA A 149 -10.04 5.90 5.70
N LEU A 150 -9.60 4.63 5.64
CA LEU A 150 -10.09 3.69 4.64
C LEU A 150 -11.59 3.48 4.87
N ARG A 151 -12.37 3.74 3.83
CA ARG A 151 -13.78 3.40 3.85
C ARG A 151 -13.94 1.90 3.60
N PRO A 152 -15.02 1.28 4.10
CA PRO A 152 -15.45 -0.01 3.59
C PRO A 152 -15.44 0.05 2.07
N ALA A 153 -14.90 -1.01 1.48
CA ALA A 153 -14.96 -1.18 0.05
C ALA A 153 -16.39 -0.90 -0.45
N GLY A 154 -16.51 -0.26 -1.61
CA GLY A 154 -17.80 -0.14 -2.29
C GLY A 154 -18.47 -1.51 -2.40
N ARG A 155 -19.75 -1.56 -2.80
CA ARG A 155 -20.45 -2.85 -2.95
C ARG A 155 -19.77 -3.67 -4.06
N MET A 156 -18.77 -4.47 -3.72
CA MET A 156 -18.02 -5.34 -4.61
C MET A 156 -18.97 -6.21 -5.46
N THR A 157 -20.04 -6.68 -4.84
CA THR A 157 -21.13 -7.40 -5.50
C THR A 157 -21.77 -6.63 -6.65
N GLN A 158 -21.92 -5.31 -6.53
CA GLN A 158 -22.43 -4.46 -7.61
C GLN A 158 -21.39 -4.27 -8.72
N LEU A 159 -20.11 -4.10 -8.39
CA LEU A 159 -19.04 -4.01 -9.39
C LEU A 159 -18.93 -5.32 -10.19
N LEU A 160 -18.98 -6.47 -9.51
CA LEU A 160 -18.98 -7.78 -10.15
C LEU A 160 -20.22 -7.98 -11.04
N ALA A 161 -21.39 -7.54 -10.59
CA ALA A 161 -22.61 -7.59 -11.41
C ALA A 161 -22.50 -6.70 -12.66
N ALA A 162 -21.96 -5.49 -12.52
CA ALA A 162 -21.74 -4.58 -13.65
C ALA A 162 -20.71 -5.13 -14.64
N GLN A 163 -19.62 -5.73 -14.14
CA GLN A 163 -18.61 -6.40 -14.95
C GLN A 163 -19.24 -7.55 -15.76
N LYS A 164 -20.05 -8.40 -15.12
CA LYS A 164 -20.77 -9.48 -15.81
C LYS A 164 -21.68 -8.95 -16.92
N ALA A 165 -22.51 -7.94 -16.62
CA ALA A 165 -23.38 -7.32 -17.61
C ALA A 165 -22.61 -6.64 -18.76
N SER A 166 -21.39 -6.14 -18.51
CA SER A 166 -20.52 -5.63 -19.57
C SER A 166 -20.01 -6.76 -20.46
N LYS A 167 -19.59 -7.87 -19.87
CA LYS A 167 -19.12 -9.05 -20.61
C LYS A 167 -20.23 -9.63 -21.48
N ASP A 168 -21.42 -9.83 -20.93
CA ASP A 168 -22.56 -10.41 -21.65
C ASP A 168 -22.92 -9.57 -22.89
N ARG A 169 -22.81 -8.23 -22.81
CA ARG A 169 -23.02 -7.33 -23.97
C ARG A 169 -21.96 -7.48 -25.06
N VAL A 170 -20.69 -7.65 -24.68
CA VAL A 170 -19.59 -7.86 -25.64
C VAL A 170 -19.75 -9.22 -26.32
N ASP A 171 -20.05 -10.26 -25.56
CA ASP A 171 -20.25 -11.61 -26.09
C ASP A 171 -21.45 -11.65 -27.06
N ALA A 172 -22.55 -10.94 -26.75
CA ALA A 172 -23.71 -10.82 -27.64
C ALA A 172 -23.40 -10.09 -28.95
N ALA A 173 -22.69 -8.96 -28.88
CA ALA A 173 -22.27 -8.21 -30.07
C ALA A 173 -21.30 -9.02 -30.94
N ALA A 174 -20.45 -9.85 -30.35
CA ALA A 174 -19.55 -10.74 -31.08
C ALA A 174 -20.32 -11.87 -31.80
N ALA A 175 -21.37 -12.41 -31.18
CA ALA A 175 -22.23 -13.42 -31.80
C ALA A 175 -23.03 -12.87 -32.99
N GLU A 176 -23.58 -11.66 -32.87
CA GLU A 176 -24.30 -10.97 -33.94
C GLU A 176 -23.37 -10.69 -35.14
N ALA A 177 -22.13 -10.25 -34.87
CA ALA A 177 -21.14 -10.04 -35.92
C ALA A 177 -20.74 -11.34 -36.64
N ASP A 178 -20.64 -12.47 -35.93
CA ASP A 178 -20.30 -13.77 -36.53
C ASP A 178 -21.43 -14.33 -37.42
N GLU A 179 -22.70 -14.10 -37.04
CA GLU A 179 -23.86 -14.42 -37.89
C GLU A 179 -23.86 -13.60 -39.19
N ASP A 180 -23.55 -12.30 -39.13
CA ASP A 180 -23.45 -11.45 -40.31
C ASP A 180 -22.34 -11.90 -41.28
N TRP A 181 -21.21 -12.43 -40.78
CA TRP A 181 -20.14 -12.98 -41.61
C TRP A 181 -20.46 -14.33 -42.25
N GLN A 182 -21.39 -15.11 -41.68
CA GLN A 182 -21.84 -16.38 -42.26
C GLN A 182 -22.88 -16.20 -43.38
N HIS A 183 -23.41 -15.00 -43.54
CA HIS A 183 -24.41 -14.65 -44.57
C HIS A 183 -23.86 -13.80 -45.73
N VAL A 184 -22.53 -13.63 -45.81
CA VAL A 184 -21.78 -13.02 -46.94
C VAL A 184 -21.09 -14.08 -47.77
#